data_AF-D5UYY1-F1
#
_entry.id   AF-D5UYY1-F1
#
_cell.length_a   1.000
_cell.length_b   1.000
_cell.length_c   1.000
_cell.angle_alpha   90.00
_cell.angle_beta   90.00
_cell.angle_gamma   90.00
#
_symmetry.space_group_name_H-M   'P 1'
#
loop_
_entity.id
_entity.type
_entity.pdbx_description
1 polymer ?
#
loop_
_entity_poly.entity_id
_entity_poly.type
_entity_poly.pdbx_seq_one_letter_code
_entity_poly.pdbx_strand_id
1 'polypeptide(L)' 'MSDLRSKVQKRVQPAAAAKPVADVLKSERSDVKRTTLYLSTDDVRALKQLALDEDTTMTALVNEGIAWVLQSRSK' A
#
# COMPACT_ATOMS: atom_id res chain seq x y z
N MET A 1 30.88 -46.06 -30.24
CA MET A 1 30.83 -44.59 -30.11
C MET A 1 29.35 -44.19 -30.19
N SER A 2 28.48 -44.49 -29.22
CA SER A 2 28.34 -43.81 -27.91
C SER A 2 28.87 -42.39 -27.95
N ASP A 3 28.02 -41.37 -27.80
CA ASP A 3 28.08 -40.52 -26.61
C ASP A 3 26.94 -39.47 -26.53
N LEU A 4 26.21 -39.55 -25.40
CA LEU A 4 25.85 -38.43 -24.51
C LEU A 4 25.08 -37.21 -25.03
N ARG A 5 23.94 -37.32 -25.73
CA ARG A 5 23.03 -36.14 -25.89
C ARG A 5 21.52 -36.32 -25.72
N SER A 6 21.02 -37.48 -25.32
CA SER A 6 19.56 -37.71 -25.23
C SER A 6 19.02 -38.08 -23.85
N LYS A 7 19.76 -37.81 -22.76
CA LYS A 7 19.27 -38.04 -21.39
C LYS A 7 19.57 -36.87 -20.46
N VAL A 8 18.87 -35.76 -20.65
CA VAL A 8 18.51 -34.87 -19.52
C VAL A 8 17.07 -34.38 -19.74
N GLN A 9 16.14 -35.32 -19.66
CA GLN A 9 14.83 -35.01 -19.10
C GLN A 9 15.04 -34.57 -17.64
N LYS A 10 14.10 -33.74 -17.16
CA LYS A 10 13.85 -33.42 -15.75
C LYS A 10 14.60 -32.21 -15.19
N ARG A 11 14.22 -31.02 -15.67
CA ARG A 11 14.02 -29.88 -14.75
C ARG A 11 12.59 -29.37 -14.90
N VAL A 12 11.70 -30.12 -14.28
CA VAL A 12 10.32 -29.71 -13.99
C VAL A 12 10.39 -28.59 -12.94
N GLN A 13 9.67 -27.50 -13.22
CA GLN A 13 9.29 -26.38 -12.35
C GLN A 13 10.38 -25.37 -11.94
N PRO A 14 10.46 -24.20 -12.60
CA PRO A 14 10.66 -22.96 -11.87
C PRO A 14 9.37 -22.65 -11.11
N ALA A 15 9.46 -22.69 -9.78
CA ALA A 15 8.56 -22.13 -8.78
C ALA A 15 7.32 -21.39 -9.31
N ALA A 16 6.19 -22.11 -9.40
CA ALA A 16 4.86 -21.51 -9.41
C ALA A 16 4.51 -21.03 -7.99
N ALA A 17 5.20 -20.01 -7.48
CA ALA A 17 4.82 -19.31 -6.24
C ALA A 17 5.62 -18.01 -6.08
N ALA A 18 5.61 -17.16 -7.11
CA ALA A 18 5.95 -15.75 -6.95
C ALA A 18 4.97 -14.93 -7.79
N LYS A 19 3.66 -15.12 -7.57
CA LYS A 19 2.74 -14.01 -7.84
C LYS A 19 3.21 -12.89 -6.91
N PRO A 20 3.74 -11.80 -7.46
CA PRO A 20 4.64 -10.93 -6.73
C PRO A 20 3.85 -10.27 -5.61
N VAL A 21 4.47 -10.06 -4.47
CA VAL A 21 3.92 -9.26 -3.35
C VAL A 21 3.31 -7.94 -3.86
N ALA A 22 3.80 -7.41 -4.98
CA ALA A 22 3.22 -6.27 -5.71
C ALA A 22 1.74 -6.42 -6.14
N ASP A 23 1.27 -7.62 -6.45
CA ASP A 23 -0.12 -7.89 -6.87
C ASP A 23 -1.05 -7.94 -5.65
N VAL A 24 -0.56 -8.50 -4.53
CA VAL A 24 -1.26 -8.49 -3.23
C VAL A 24 -1.35 -7.06 -2.68
N LEU A 25 -0.25 -6.29 -2.76
CA LEU A 25 -0.22 -4.86 -2.40
C LEU A 25 -1.07 -3.98 -3.32
N LYS A 26 -1.28 -4.40 -4.58
CA LYS A 26 -2.23 -3.74 -5.49
C LYS A 26 -3.68 -4.03 -5.11
N SER A 27 -3.99 -5.26 -4.68
CA SER A 27 -5.35 -5.62 -4.27
C SER A 27 -5.82 -4.91 -3.01
N GLU A 28 -4.95 -4.72 -2.01
CA GLU A 28 -5.30 -3.98 -0.77
C GLU A 28 -5.47 -2.46 -0.98
N ARG A 29 -4.98 -1.91 -2.08
CA ARG A 29 -5.15 -0.48 -2.42
C ARG A 29 -6.26 -0.23 -3.42
N SER A 30 -6.99 -1.26 -3.84
CA SER A 30 -7.98 -1.14 -4.92
C SER A 30 -9.15 -0.21 -4.57
N ASP A 31 -9.42 -0.01 -3.27
CA ASP A 31 -10.40 0.91 -2.71
C ASP A 31 -9.80 2.27 -2.27
N VAL A 32 -8.47 2.41 -2.31
CA VAL A 32 -7.77 3.64 -1.87
C VAL A 32 -7.46 4.54 -3.06
N LYS A 33 -8.03 5.75 -3.05
CA LYS A 33 -7.66 6.81 -4.00
C LYS A 33 -6.65 7.77 -3.40
N ARG A 34 -5.56 8.03 -4.14
CA ARG A 34 -4.61 9.09 -3.78
C ARG A 34 -5.19 10.45 -4.18
N THR A 35 -5.30 11.35 -3.21
CA THR A 35 -5.78 12.72 -3.40
C THR A 35 -4.74 13.70 -2.89
N THR A 36 -4.49 14.78 -3.64
CA THR A 36 -3.63 15.88 -3.18
C THR A 36 -4.51 16.93 -2.52
N LEU A 37 -4.15 17.34 -1.31
CA LEU A 37 -4.87 18.36 -0.55
C LEU A 37 -4.04 19.66 -0.54
N TYR A 38 -4.73 20.79 -0.71
CA TYR A 38 -4.13 22.10 -0.50
C TYR A 38 -4.45 22.54 0.93
N LEU A 39 -3.42 22.77 1.72
CA LEU A 39 -3.50 23.18 3.12
C LEU A 39 -2.62 24.41 3.32
N SER A 40 -2.94 25.23 4.33
CA SER A 40 -2.03 26.31 4.71
C SER A 40 -0.72 25.74 5.26
N THR A 41 0.35 26.52 5.22
CA THR A 41 1.64 26.10 5.80
C THR A 41 1.53 25.85 7.30
N ASP A 42 0.71 26.63 7.99
CA ASP A 42 0.48 26.50 9.43
C ASP A 42 -0.28 25.21 9.76
N ASP A 43 -1.30 24.85 8.97
CA ASP A 43 -2.03 23.59 9.16
C ASP A 43 -1.13 22.38 8.92
N VAL A 44 -0.27 22.42 7.89
CA VAL A 44 0.71 21.35 7.65
C VAL A 44 1.68 21.21 8.81
N ARG A 45 2.14 22.33 9.39
CA ARG A 45 3.02 22.31 10.56
C ARG A 45 2.31 21.73 11.77
N ALA A 46 1.09 22.18 12.06
CA ALA A 46 0.29 21.69 13.18
C ALA A 46 0.00 20.18 13.06
N LEU A 47 -0.42 19.72 11.88
CA LEU A 47 -0.66 18.29 11.62
C LEU A 47 0.59 17.43 11.78
N LYS A 48 1.77 17.94 11.40
CA LYS A 48 3.04 17.24 11.62
C LYS A 48 3.39 17.15 13.10
N GLN A 49 3.22 18.24 13.82
CA GLN A 49 3.51 18.29 15.24
C GLN A 49 2.59 17.33 16.00
N LEU A 50 1.29 17.39 15.72
CA LEU A 50 0.29 16.51 16.33
C LEU A 50 0.58 15.04 16.03
N ALA A 51 0.95 14.72 14.78
CA ALA A 51 1.32 13.36 14.41
C ALA A 51 2.52 12.84 15.21
N LEU A 52 3.51 13.69 15.49
CA LEU A 52 4.68 13.34 16.31
C LEU A 52 4.29 13.17 17.78
N ASP A 53 3.48 14.08 18.32
CA ASP A 53 3.09 14.08 19.73
C ASP A 53 2.21 12.87 20.08
N GLU A 54 1.38 12.41 19.14
CA GLU A 54 0.44 11.28 19.32
C GLU A 54 0.98 9.93 18.81
N ASP A 55 2.24 9.85 18.38
CA ASP A 55 2.84 8.66 17.74
C ASP A 55 1.97 8.08 16.61
N THR A 56 1.50 8.96 15.73
CA THR A 56 0.61 8.64 14.60
C THR A 56 1.15 9.22 13.30
N THR A 57 0.36 9.14 12.23
CA THR A 57 0.72 9.73 10.92
C THR A 57 -0.24 10.86 10.55
N MET A 58 0.26 11.85 9.80
CA MET A 58 -0.60 12.88 9.24
C MET A 58 -1.77 12.30 8.42
N THR A 59 -1.53 11.21 7.69
CA THR A 59 -2.58 10.53 6.90
C THR A 59 -3.68 9.97 7.81
N ALA A 60 -3.33 9.41 8.97
CA ALA A 60 -4.30 8.92 9.94
C ALA A 60 -5.16 10.07 10.49
N LEU A 61 -4.55 11.18 10.90
CA LEU A 61 -5.26 12.37 11.37
C LEU A 61 -6.21 12.96 10.31
N VAL A 62 -5.75 13.04 9.06
CA VAL A 62 -6.58 13.51 7.93
C VAL A 62 -7.77 12.56 7.71
N ASN A 63 -7.54 11.25 7.73
CA ASN A 63 -8.61 10.26 7.56
C ASN A 63 -9.61 10.30 8.73
N GLU A 64 -9.15 10.53 9.96
CA GLU A 64 -10.02 10.72 11.13
C GLU A 64 -10.94 11.93 10.96
N GLY A 65 -10.38 13.08 10.55
CA GLY A 65 -11.18 14.27 10.27
C GLY A 65 -12.21 14.06 9.15
N ILE A 66 -11.83 13.34 8.08
CA ILE A 66 -12.76 12.96 7.01
C ILE A 66 -13.88 12.07 7.55
N ALA A 67 -13.54 11.03 8.33
CA ALA A 67 -14.51 10.12 8.91
C ALA A 67 -15.50 10.86 9.82
N TRP A 68 -15.01 11.77 10.66
CA TRP A 68 -15.84 12.60 11.53
C TRP A 68 -16.84 13.46 10.75
N VAL A 69 -16.41 14.10 9.66
CA VAL A 69 -17.31 14.89 8.79
C VAL A 69 -18.36 14.01 8.12
N LEU A 70 -17.96 12.83 7.63
CA LEU A 70 -18.90 11.92 6.95
C LEU A 70 -19.91 11.31 7.93
N GLN A 71 -19.50 10.95 9.15
CA GLN A 71 -20.39 10.44 10.20
C GLN A 71 -21.37 11.53 10.68
N SER A 72 -20.89 12.75 10.92
CA SER A 72 -21.73 13.85 11.41
C SER A 72 -22.77 14.33 10.39
N ARG A 73 -22.56 14.07 9.09
CA ARG A 73 -23.44 14.51 8.00
C ARG A 73 -24.28 13.39 7.37
N SER A 74 -23.96 12.13 7.64
CA SER A 74 -24.78 10.99 7.22
C SER A 74 -25.94 10.85 8.22
N LYS A 75 -27.10 11.40 7.85
CA LYS A 75 -28.38 11.14 8.53
C LYS A 75 -28.88 9.73 8.22
#